data_AF-C6WJW1-F1
#
_entry.id   AF-C6WJW1-F1
#
_cell.length_a   1.000
_cell.length_b   1.000
_cell.length_c   1.000
_cell.angle_alpha   90.00
_cell.angle_beta   90.00
_cell.angle_gamma   90.00
#
_symmetry.space_group_name_H-M   'P 1'
#
loop_
_entity.id
_entity.type
_entity.pdbx_description
1 polymer ?
#
loop_
_entity_poly.entity_id
_entity_poly.type
_entity_poly.pdbx_seq_one_letter_code
_entity_poly.pdbx_strand_id
1 'polypeptide(L)'
;MGPVYAQMADNFHQLRPTGGTGVPTHQAEWVIDGLTLVAKDLLGIRTPQGGLLLVLPHMNKEELDREAADLLLGVLSEVVDLVLPGATPEVWDMRRGKRFRLRGNANRTTLRVALQGYIAKYQREWALIA
;
A
#
# COMPACT_ATOMS: atom_id res chain seq x y z
N MET A 1 -17.35 19.23 -7.43
CA MET A 1 -16.11 18.56 -6.95
C MET A 1 -15.49 19.44 -5.88
N GLY A 2 -15.21 18.93 -4.68
CA GLY A 2 -14.66 19.74 -3.58
C GLY A 2 -13.16 20.04 -3.75
N PRO A 3 -12.62 21.09 -3.10
CA PRO A 3 -11.21 21.50 -3.23
C PRO A 3 -10.21 20.40 -2.82
N VAL A 4 -10.56 19.57 -1.84
CA VAL A 4 -9.74 18.43 -1.39
C VAL A 4 -9.60 17.37 -2.48
N TYR A 5 -10.68 17.09 -3.23
CA TYR A 5 -10.62 16.12 -4.32
C TYR A 5 -9.72 16.62 -5.44
N ALA A 6 -9.86 17.90 -5.83
CA ALA A 6 -9.02 18.50 -6.87
C ALA A 6 -7.53 18.40 -6.51
N GLN A 7 -7.19 18.73 -5.26
CA GLN A 7 -5.82 18.59 -4.75
C GLN A 7 -5.32 17.15 -4.81
N MET A 8 -6.14 16.17 -4.42
CA MET A 8 -5.75 14.75 -4.50
C MET A 8 -5.56 14.29 -5.96
N ALA A 9 -6.39 14.76 -6.88
CA ALA A 9 -6.25 14.47 -8.30
C ALA A 9 -4.96 15.07 -8.87
N ASP A 10 -4.64 16.32 -8.50
CA ASP A 10 -3.39 16.98 -8.89
C ASP A 10 -2.18 16.22 -8.34
N ASN A 11 -2.22 15.83 -7.07
CA ASN A 11 -1.17 15.02 -6.45
C ASN A 11 -1.03 13.66 -7.15
N PHE A 12 -2.12 12.98 -7.48
CA PHE A 12 -2.06 11.74 -8.27
C PHE A 12 -1.35 11.96 -9.61
N HIS A 13 -1.65 13.05 -10.32
CA HIS A 13 -0.98 13.39 -11.58
C HIS A 13 0.50 13.71 -11.43
N GLN A 14 0.92 14.29 -10.29
CA GLN A 14 2.33 14.49 -9.96
C GLN A 14 3.02 13.17 -9.55
N LEU A 15 2.29 12.26 -8.89
CA LEU A 15 2.83 11.00 -8.39
C LEU A 15 2.89 9.90 -9.46
N ARG A 16 2.08 9.96 -10.52
CA ARG A 16 2.18 8.94 -11.57
C ARG A 16 3.45 9.10 -12.41
N PRO A 17 4.11 8.00 -12.81
CA PRO A 17 5.15 8.07 -13.83
C PRO A 17 4.59 8.70 -15.12
N THR A 18 5.28 9.69 -15.67
CA THR A 18 4.92 10.31 -16.96
C THR A 18 4.89 9.24 -18.05
N GLY A 19 3.79 9.12 -18.80
CA GLY A 19 3.61 8.07 -19.80
C GLY A 19 3.29 6.68 -19.22
N GLY A 20 3.15 6.56 -17.91
CA GLY A 20 2.67 5.34 -17.27
C GLY A 20 1.19 5.07 -17.60
N THR A 21 0.83 3.81 -17.75
CA THR A 21 -0.54 3.37 -18.07
C THR A 21 -1.10 2.52 -16.94
N GLY A 22 -2.41 2.61 -16.73
CA GLY A 22 -3.09 1.73 -15.77
C GLY A 22 -3.11 0.29 -16.29
N VAL A 23 -2.94 -0.67 -15.39
CA VAL A 23 -3.15 -2.10 -15.66
C VAL A 23 -4.13 -2.68 -14.66
N PRO A 24 -4.94 -3.68 -15.06
CA PRO A 24 -5.85 -4.36 -14.15
C PRO A 24 -5.10 -4.97 -12.97
N THR A 25 -5.75 -4.95 -11.80
CA THR A 25 -5.32 -5.62 -10.57
C THR A 25 -6.38 -6.63 -10.15
N HIS A 26 -5.97 -7.66 -9.43
CA HIS A 26 -6.89 -8.62 -8.82
C HIS A 26 -7.08 -8.31 -7.34
N GLN A 27 -8.26 -8.60 -6.80
CA GLN A 27 -8.41 -8.66 -5.34
C GLN A 27 -7.68 -9.89 -4.82
N ALA A 28 -7.01 -9.75 -3.68
CA ALA A 28 -6.38 -10.87 -2.98
C ALA A 28 -6.81 -10.90 -1.52
N GLU A 29 -6.90 -12.11 -0.97
CA GLU A 29 -7.06 -12.33 0.45
C GLU A 29 -5.79 -12.95 1.00
N TRP A 30 -5.37 -12.45 2.16
CA TRP A 30 -4.23 -12.96 2.88
C TRP A 30 -4.62 -13.25 4.33
N VAL A 31 -4.55 -14.52 4.69
CA VAL A 31 -4.88 -14.99 6.04
C VAL A 31 -3.60 -15.10 6.85
N ILE A 32 -3.57 -14.42 7.99
CA ILE A 32 -2.45 -14.41 8.92
C ILE A 32 -2.95 -14.48 10.35
N ASP A 33 -2.56 -15.55 11.06
CA ASP A 33 -2.85 -15.76 12.48
C ASP A 33 -4.35 -15.59 12.86
N GLY A 34 -5.27 -15.97 11.96
CA GLY A 34 -6.71 -15.84 12.17
C GLY A 34 -7.32 -14.49 11.77
N LEU A 35 -6.51 -13.56 11.25
CA LEU A 35 -6.95 -12.33 10.60
C LEU A 35 -6.96 -12.51 9.07
N THR A 36 -8.06 -12.17 8.41
CA THR A 36 -8.12 -12.09 6.95
C THR A 36 -7.96 -10.64 6.51
N LEU A 37 -6.87 -10.35 5.80
CA LEU A 37 -6.63 -9.07 5.15
C LEU A 37 -7.08 -9.16 3.70
N VAL A 38 -7.92 -8.22 3.27
CA VAL A 38 -8.41 -8.14 1.89
C VAL A 38 -7.73 -6.98 1.18
N ALA A 39 -6.85 -7.30 0.23
CA ALA A 39 -6.21 -6.34 -0.65
C ALA A 39 -7.14 -6.04 -1.83
N LYS A 40 -7.79 -4.88 -1.78
CA LYS A 40 -8.69 -4.37 -2.82
C LYS A 40 -8.44 -2.89 -3.08
N ASP A 41 -9.02 -2.36 -4.15
CA ASP A 41 -8.92 -0.94 -4.54
C ASP A 41 -7.46 -0.46 -4.76
N LEU A 42 -6.59 -1.40 -5.15
CA LEU A 42 -5.18 -1.13 -5.49
C LEU A 42 -5.05 -0.73 -6.96
N LEU A 43 -4.13 0.18 -7.25
CA LEU A 43 -3.85 0.64 -8.60
C LEU A 43 -2.65 -0.11 -9.18
N GLY A 44 -2.85 -0.72 -10.35
CA GLY A 44 -1.76 -1.27 -11.16
C GLY A 44 -1.26 -0.21 -12.12
N ILE A 45 0.05 0.02 -12.19
CA ILE A 45 0.65 0.97 -13.14
C ILE A 45 1.82 0.30 -13.86
N ARG A 46 1.78 0.31 -15.19
CA ARG A 46 2.92 -0.01 -16.04
C ARG A 46 3.70 1.26 -16.33
N THR A 47 4.98 1.30 -15.98
CA THR A 47 5.89 2.41 -16.28
C THR A 47 6.24 2.42 -17.76
N PRO A 48 6.71 3.56 -18.32
CA PRO A 48 7.18 3.63 -19.70
C PRO A 48 8.30 2.65 -20.03
N GLN A 49 9.13 2.31 -19.03
CA GLN A 49 10.23 1.34 -19.14
C GLN A 49 9.75 -0.11 -19.01
N GLY A 50 8.44 -0.34 -18.88
CA GLY A 50 7.84 -1.68 -18.81
C GLY A 50 7.75 -2.27 -17.41
N GLY A 51 8.25 -1.59 -16.38
CA GLY A 51 8.12 -2.02 -14.99
C GLY A 51 6.68 -1.95 -14.49
N LEU A 52 6.33 -2.78 -13.51
CA LEU A 52 5.00 -2.79 -12.89
C LEU A 52 5.08 -2.22 -11.47
N LEU A 53 4.12 -1.38 -11.13
CA LEU A 53 3.91 -0.85 -9.79
C LEU A 53 2.55 -1.32 -9.27
N LEU A 54 2.51 -1.74 -8.01
CA LEU A 54 1.28 -1.97 -7.28
C LEU A 54 1.14 -0.89 -6.21
N VAL A 55 0.15 -0.02 -6.38
CA VAL A 55 0.02 1.20 -5.59
C VAL A 55 -1.19 1.12 -4.68
N LEU A 56 -0.97 1.33 -3.38
CA LEU A 56 -2.04 1.64 -2.43
C LEU A 56 -2.21 3.16 -2.33
N PRO A 57 -3.37 3.70 -2.77
CA PRO A 57 -3.67 5.12 -2.60
C PRO A 57 -4.12 5.42 -1.16
N HIS A 58 -3.31 6.12 -0.39
CA HIS A 58 -3.66 6.59 0.95
C HIS A 58 -4.31 7.98 0.87
N MET A 59 -5.53 8.09 1.39
CA MET A 59 -6.35 9.31 1.30
C MET A 59 -6.78 9.88 2.66
N ASN A 60 -6.32 9.29 3.77
CA ASN A 60 -6.75 9.69 5.11
C ASN A 60 -6.23 11.08 5.48
N LYS A 61 -6.99 11.79 6.31
CA LYS A 61 -6.64 13.15 6.76
C LYS A 61 -5.32 13.18 7.52
N GLU A 62 -5.06 12.18 8.34
CA GLU A 62 -3.81 12.03 9.09
C GLU A 62 -2.63 11.79 8.15
N GLU A 63 -1.46 12.28 8.54
CA GLU A 63 -0.25 12.07 7.75
C GLU A 63 0.20 10.63 7.87
N LEU A 64 0.48 10.01 6.74
CA LEU A 64 1.15 8.73 6.72
C LEU A 64 2.63 8.97 7.03
N ASP A 65 3.05 8.61 8.24
CA ASP A 65 4.47 8.60 8.58
C ASP A 65 5.18 7.40 7.94
N ARG A 66 6.51 7.36 8.11
CA ARG A 66 7.33 6.31 7.51
C ARG A 66 7.07 4.93 8.11
N GLU A 67 6.83 4.85 9.40
CA GLU A 67 6.63 3.59 10.11
C GLU A 67 5.34 2.92 9.67
N ALA A 68 4.24 3.68 9.65
CA ALA A 68 2.94 3.23 9.14
C ALA A 68 3.03 2.86 7.65
N ALA A 69 3.74 3.64 6.83
CA ALA A 69 3.95 3.31 5.43
C ALA A 69 4.74 2.00 5.24
N ASP A 70 5.78 1.76 6.05
CA ASP A 70 6.58 0.54 5.96
C ASP A 70 5.77 -0.71 6.37
N LEU A 71 4.81 -0.59 7.30
CA LEU A 71 3.86 -1.67 7.61
C LEU A 71 2.93 -1.98 6.44
N LEU A 72 2.33 -0.94 5.85
CA LEU A 72 1.46 -1.10 4.66
C LEU A 72 2.24 -1.71 3.50
N LEU A 73 3.48 -1.28 3.28
CA LEU A 73 4.38 -1.86 2.29
C LEU A 73 4.75 -3.32 2.60
N GLY A 74 4.87 -3.67 3.88
CA GLY A 74 5.02 -5.05 4.33
C GLY A 74 3.82 -5.91 3.93
N VAL A 75 2.60 -5.45 4.23
CA VAL A 75 1.36 -6.11 3.79
C VAL A 75 1.31 -6.25 2.27
N LEU A 76 1.54 -5.16 1.54
CA LEU A 76 1.55 -5.18 0.07
C LEU A 76 2.58 -6.17 -0.49
N SER A 77 3.73 -6.31 0.16
CA SER A 77 4.77 -7.26 -0.28
C SER A 77 4.35 -8.71 -0.13
N GLU A 78 3.42 -9.03 0.78
CA GLU A 78 2.89 -10.39 0.96
C GLU A 78 1.79 -10.72 -0.07
N VAL A 79 1.06 -9.70 -0.55
CA VAL A 79 -0.05 -9.89 -1.51
C VAL A 79 0.32 -9.54 -2.95
N VAL A 80 1.47 -8.90 -3.20
CA VAL A 80 1.79 -8.35 -4.53
C VAL A 80 1.74 -9.40 -5.63
N ASP A 81 2.26 -10.60 -5.38
CA ASP A 81 2.27 -11.66 -6.39
C ASP A 81 0.90 -12.31 -6.60
N LEU A 82 -0.04 -12.12 -5.66
CA LEU A 82 -1.44 -12.53 -5.82
C LEU A 82 -2.25 -11.47 -6.60
N VAL A 83 -1.91 -10.19 -6.42
CA VAL A 83 -2.64 -9.06 -6.99
C VAL A 83 -2.15 -8.66 -8.39
N LEU A 84 -0.83 -8.53 -8.53
CA LEU A 84 -0.13 -8.10 -9.74
C LEU A 84 1.31 -8.66 -9.74
N PRO A 85 1.51 -9.90 -10.25
CA PRO A 85 2.80 -10.59 -10.23
C PRO A 85 3.98 -9.75 -10.75
N GLY A 86 5.08 -9.75 -9.99
CA GLY A 86 6.30 -9.03 -10.38
C GLY A 86 6.23 -7.50 -10.26
N ALA A 87 5.15 -6.95 -9.70
CA ALA A 87 5.06 -5.53 -9.43
C ALA A 87 5.91 -5.09 -8.23
N THR A 88 6.31 -3.82 -8.23
CA THR A 88 6.93 -3.16 -7.08
C THR A 88 5.86 -2.48 -6.23
N PRO A 89 5.73 -2.84 -4.94
CA PRO A 89 4.79 -2.17 -4.04
C PRO A 89 5.13 -0.71 -3.77
N GLU A 90 4.12 0.15 -3.80
CA GLU A 90 4.21 1.53 -3.36
C GLU A 90 2.98 1.95 -2.55
N VAL A 91 3.16 2.91 -1.64
CA VAL A 91 2.05 3.60 -0.97
C VAL A 91 2.14 5.08 -1.33
N TRP A 92 1.05 5.64 -1.82
CA TRP A 92 0.99 7.05 -2.25
C TRP A 92 0.06 7.82 -1.33
N ASP A 93 0.60 8.77 -0.56
CA ASP A 93 -0.22 9.74 0.17
C ASP A 93 -0.72 10.79 -0.83
N MET A 94 -1.97 10.63 -1.27
CA MET A 94 -2.61 11.49 -2.26
C MET A 94 -2.96 12.87 -1.70
N ARG A 95 -3.03 13.04 -0.37
CA ARG A 95 -3.28 14.35 0.23
C ARG A 95 -2.04 15.23 0.22
N ARG A 96 -0.87 14.60 0.31
CA ARG A 96 0.42 15.29 0.49
C ARG A 96 1.36 15.16 -0.69
N GLY A 97 1.02 14.36 -1.69
CA GLY A 97 1.88 14.14 -2.87
C GLY A 97 3.16 13.39 -2.50
N LYS A 98 3.11 12.46 -1.54
CA LYS A 98 4.29 11.69 -1.10
C LYS A 98 4.22 10.24 -1.58
N ARG A 99 5.37 9.70 -2.00
CA ARG A 99 5.52 8.27 -2.35
C ARG A 99 6.35 7.57 -1.29
N PHE A 100 5.91 6.38 -0.90
CA PHE A 100 6.63 5.48 -0.04
C PHE A 100 6.92 4.19 -0.80
N ARG A 101 8.16 3.73 -0.68
CA ARG A 101 8.66 2.46 -1.19
C ARG A 101 9.55 1.83 -0.15
N LEU A 102 9.62 0.50 -0.14
CA LEU A 102 10.65 -0.20 0.64
C LEU A 102 12.02 0.19 0.10
N ARG A 103 12.96 0.41 1.01
CA ARG A 103 14.37 0.57 0.62
C ARG A 103 14.86 -0.77 0.06
N GLY A 104 15.80 -0.74 -0.88
CA GLY A 104 16.36 -1.97 -1.47
C GLY A 104 17.00 -2.93 -0.45
N ASN A 105 17.47 -2.38 0.68
CA ASN A 105 18.04 -3.12 1.82
C ASN A 105 17.05 -3.30 2.99
N ALA A 106 15.74 -3.09 2.79
CA ALA A 106 14.77 -3.28 3.85
C ALA A 106 14.79 -4.74 4.32
N ASN A 107 14.97 -4.95 5.63
CA ASN A 107 14.94 -6.27 6.22
C ASN A 107 13.49 -6.77 6.27
N ARG A 108 13.10 -7.57 5.26
CA ARG A 108 11.75 -8.13 5.12
C ARG A 108 11.36 -9.01 6.31
N THR A 109 12.31 -9.72 6.91
CA THR A 109 12.07 -10.51 8.12
C THR A 109 11.66 -9.60 9.28
N THR A 110 12.38 -8.49 9.49
CA THR A 110 12.03 -7.51 10.51
C THR A 110 10.65 -6.89 10.26
N LEU A 111 10.33 -6.55 9.00
CA LEU A 111 9.00 -6.03 8.64
C LEU A 111 7.88 -7.04 8.93
N ARG A 112 8.11 -8.32 8.61
CA ARG A 112 7.15 -9.40 8.90
C ARG A 112 6.93 -9.59 10.40
N VAL A 113 8.00 -9.58 11.19
CA VAL A 113 7.91 -9.68 12.66
C VAL A 113 7.17 -8.47 13.25
N ALA A 114 7.47 -7.26 12.77
CA ALA A 114 6.76 -6.06 13.18
C ALA A 114 5.26 -6.18 12.87
N LEU A 115 4.92 -6.58 11.64
CA LEU A 115 3.54 -6.78 11.20
C LEU A 115 2.79 -7.81 12.07
N GLN A 116 3.43 -8.93 12.41
CA GLN A 116 2.86 -9.91 13.35
C GLN A 116 2.60 -9.30 14.73
N GLY A 117 3.50 -8.45 15.23
CA GLY A 117 3.29 -7.70 16.47
C GLY A 117 2.06 -6.78 16.41
N TYR A 118 1.86 -6.06 15.31
CA TYR A 118 0.67 -5.22 15.10
C TYR A 118 -0.62 -6.05 15.02
N ILE A 119 -0.59 -7.19 14.34
CA ILE A 119 -1.75 -8.09 14.25
C ILE A 119 -2.11 -8.62 15.64
N ALA A 120 -1.13 -9.11 16.40
CA ALA A 120 -1.37 -9.61 17.75
C ALA A 120 -1.94 -8.51 18.68
N LYS A 121 -1.42 -7.27 18.56
CA LYS A 121 -1.96 -6.11 19.28
C LYS A 121 -3.41 -5.85 18.89
N TYR A 122 -3.72 -5.79 17.59
CA TYR A 122 -5.06 -5.55 17.08
C TYR A 122 -6.06 -6.62 17.53
N GLN A 123 -5.67 -7.91 17.46
CA GLN A 123 -6.49 -9.02 17.94
C GLN A 123 -6.78 -8.91 19.43
N ARG A 124 -5.79 -8.54 20.23
CA ARG A 124 -5.97 -8.31 21.68
C ARG A 124 -6.91 -7.14 21.95
N GLU A 125 -6.76 -6.03 21.25
CA GLU A 125 -7.64 -4.88 21.38
C GLU A 125 -9.09 -5.26 21.05
N TRP A 126 -9.30 -6.00 19.95
CA TRP A 126 -10.63 -6.52 19.59
C TRP A 126 -11.22 -7.47 20.62
N ALA A 127 -10.42 -8.40 21.14
CA ALA A 127 -10.89 -9.36 22.14
C ALA A 127 -11.30 -8.69 23.47
N LEU A 128 -10.78 -7.50 23.77
CA LEU A 128 -11.13 -6.74 24.98
C LEU A 128 -12.40 -5.90 24.82
N ILE A 129 -12.81 -5.59 23.58
CA ILE A 129 -14.01 -4.79 23.29
C ILE A 129 -15.21 -5.63 22.82
N ALA A 130 -15.00 -6.91 22.53
CA ALA A 130 -16.02 -7.89 22.18
C ALA A 130 -16.67 -8.49 23.44
#